data_AF-A0A519ZUL0-F1
#
_entry.id   AF-A0A519ZUL0-F1
#
_cell.length_a   1.000
_cell.length_b   1.000
_cell.length_c   1.000
_cell.angle_alpha   90.00
_cell.angle_beta   90.00
_cell.angle_gamma   90.00
#
_symmetry.space_group_name_H-M   'P 1'
#
loop_
_entity.id
_entity.type
_entity.pdbx_description
1 polymer ?
#
loop_
_entity_poly.entity_id
_entity_poly.type
_entity_poly.pdbx_seq_one_letter_code
_entity_poly.pdbx_strand_id
1 'polypeptide(L)' 'YKKFPKEVKEKCVIAILSSTLDFGDIKKAEANPYVIKLLKKPLYPKELEELLKKYFIL' A
#
# COMPACT_ATOMS: atom_id res chain seq x y z
N TYR A 1 -4.07 -8.40 7.32
CA TYR A 1 -4.86 -7.23 7.75
C TYR A 1 -6.32 -7.57 8.10
N LYS A 2 -7.14 -8.21 7.25
CA LYS A 2 -8.59 -8.41 7.51
C LYS A 2 -8.95 -9.08 8.85
N LYS A 3 -8.10 -9.98 9.35
CA LYS A 3 -8.29 -10.67 10.64
C LYS A 3 -7.66 -9.95 11.84
N PHE A 4 -6.98 -8.82 11.64
CA PHE A 4 -6.41 -8.08 12.75
C PHE A 4 -7.49 -7.35 13.57
N PRO A 5 -7.25 -7.18 14.88
CA PRO A 5 -8.06 -6.33 15.74
C PRO A 5 -8.18 -4.91 15.18
N LYS A 6 -9.27 -4.21 15.50
CA LYS A 6 -9.49 -2.82 15.05
C LYS A 6 -8.33 -1.91 15.43
N GLU A 7 -7.86 -2.01 16.67
CA GLU A 7 -6.76 -1.20 17.23
C GLU A 7 -5.46 -1.32 16.42
N VAL A 8 -5.22 -2.50 15.84
CA VAL A 8 -4.05 -2.74 14.98
C VAL A 8 -4.31 -2.23 13.56
N LYS A 9 -5.53 -2.42 13.03
CA LYS A 9 -5.89 -1.93 11.69
C LYS A 9 -5.84 -0.41 11.58
N GLU A 10 -6.24 0.30 12.63
CA GLU A 10 -6.22 1.77 12.65
C GLU A 10 -4.80 2.34 12.56
N LYS A 11 -3.79 1.56 12.94
CA LYS A 11 -2.37 1.94 12.83
C LYS A 11 -1.67 1.29 11.64
N CYS A 12 -2.37 0.46 10.86
CA CYS A 12 -1.78 -0.34 9.79
C CYS A 12 -1.97 0.35 8.44
N VAL A 13 -0.88 0.88 7.90
CA VAL A 13 -0.80 1.35 6.51
C VAL A 13 -0.28 0.24 5.60
N ILE A 14 -0.86 0.09 4.42
CA ILE A 14 -0.56 -1.01 3.47
C ILE A 14 -0.07 -0.44 2.15
N ALA A 15 1.13 -0.83 1.72
CA ALA A 15 1.57 -0.70 0.34
C ALA A 15 1.46 -2.05 -0.36
N ILE A 16 0.92 -2.08 -1.57
CA ILE A 16 0.74 -3.32 -2.35
C ILE A 16 1.71 -3.32 -3.52
N LEU A 17 2.54 -4.36 -3.68
CA LEU A 17 3.37 -4.54 -4.87
C LEU A 17 2.69 -5.49 -5.85
N SER A 18 2.25 -4.98 -7.01
CA SER A 18 1.49 -5.75 -7.99
C SER A 18 2.03 -5.63 -9.41
N SER A 19 1.81 -6.69 -10.20
CA SER A 19 2.00 -6.68 -11.66
C SER A 19 0.69 -6.44 -12.41
N THR A 20 -0.44 -6.36 -11.71
CA THR A 20 -1.75 -6.23 -12.36
C THR A 20 -1.80 -4.96 -13.19
N LEU A 21 -2.31 -5.10 -14.41
CA LEU A 21 -2.72 -4.00 -15.29
C LEU A 21 -4.24 -3.88 -15.32
N ASP A 22 -4.95 -4.79 -14.62
CA ASP A 22 -6.39 -4.77 -14.55
C ASP A 22 -6.85 -3.55 -13.75
N PHE A 23 -7.66 -2.72 -14.40
CA PHE A 23 -8.13 -1.47 -13.84
C PHE A 23 -9.10 -1.70 -12.67
N GLY A 24 -9.82 -2.82 -12.65
CA GLY A 24 -10.70 -3.20 -11.56
C GLY A 24 -9.93 -3.49 -10.29
N ASP A 25 -8.84 -4.28 -10.39
CA ASP A 25 -7.94 -4.56 -9.27
C ASP A 25 -7.28 -3.30 -8.72
N ILE A 26 -6.80 -2.42 -9.61
CA ILE A 26 -6.18 -1.13 -9.24
C ILE A 26 -7.19 -0.28 -8.45
N LYS A 27 -8.39 -0.07 -9.01
CA LYS A 27 -9.44 0.71 -8.35
C LYS A 27 -9.84 0.13 -7.00
N LYS A 28 -9.93 -1.19 -6.91
CA LYS A 28 -10.29 -1.87 -5.66
C LYS A 28 -9.20 -1.72 -4.60
N ALA A 29 -7.94 -1.74 -5.00
CA ALA A 29 -6.82 -1.48 -4.09
C ALA A 29 -6.83 -0.03 -3.61
N GLU A 30 -6.97 0.94 -4.52
CA GLU A 30 -6.97 2.37 -4.20
C GLU A 30 -8.20 2.82 -3.39
N ALA A 31 -9.35 2.16 -3.55
CA ALA A 31 -10.55 2.44 -2.76
C ALA A 31 -10.49 1.91 -1.32
N ASN A 32 -9.47 1.10 -0.97
CA ASN A 32 -9.34 0.55 0.37
C ASN A 32 -8.62 1.57 1.28
N PRO A 33 -9.26 2.06 2.37
CA PRO A 33 -8.70 3.13 3.21
C PRO A 33 -7.39 2.76 3.91
N TYR A 34 -7.07 1.46 4.02
CA TYR A 34 -5.80 1.00 4.59
C TYR A 34 -4.66 0.98 3.55
N VAL A 35 -4.97 1.08 2.26
CA VAL A 35 -3.98 1.02 1.19
C VAL A 35 -3.50 2.44 0.87
N ILE A 36 -2.23 2.70 1.16
CA ILE A 36 -1.60 4.00 0.92
C ILE A 36 -1.00 4.13 -0.47
N LYS A 37 -0.64 3.01 -1.10
CA LYS A 37 -0.05 3.00 -2.45
C LYS A 37 -0.13 1.60 -3.08
N LEU A 38 -0.41 1.58 -4.37
CA LEU A 38 -0.12 0.44 -5.24
C LEU A 38 1.22 0.71 -5.96
N LEU A 39 2.23 -0.09 -5.66
CA LEU A 39 3.55 -0.09 -6.26
C LEU A 39 3.56 -1.07 -7.45
N LYS A 40 4.24 -0.69 -8.52
CA LYS A 40 4.35 -1.52 -9.73
C LYS A 40 5.60 -2.40 -9.66
N LYS A 41 5.56 -3.59 -10.27
CA LYS A 41 6.75 -4.39 -10.50
C LYS A 41 7.53 -3.96 -11.76
N PRO A 42 8.87 -4.08 -11.78
CA PRO A 42 9.72 -4.40 -10.64
C PRO A 42 9.67 -3.27 -9.59
N LEU A 43 9.87 -3.62 -8.33
CA LEU A 43 9.88 -2.62 -7.26
C LEU A 43 11.05 -1.67 -7.46
N TYR A 44 10.76 -0.38 -7.62
CA TYR A 44 11.79 0.65 -7.75
C TYR A 44 12.23 1.14 -6.37
N PRO A 45 13.50 1.01 -5.99
CA PRO A 45 13.97 1.41 -4.66
C PRO A 45 13.67 2.87 -4.31
N LYS A 46 13.77 3.78 -5.29
CA LYS A 46 13.48 5.21 -5.09
C LYS A 46 12.02 5.46 -4.73
N GLU A 47 11.08 4.81 -5.42
CA GLU A 47 9.65 4.94 -5.12
C GLU A 47 9.32 4.39 -3.72
N LEU A 48 9.96 3.29 -3.33
CA LEU A 48 9.83 2.76 -1.98
C LEU A 48 10.40 3.72 -0.93
N GLU A 49 11.59 4.28 -1.17
CA GLU A 49 12.24 5.22 -0.25
C GLU A 49 11.36 6.46 -0.01
N GLU A 50 10.82 7.05 -1.08
CA GLU A 50 9.90 8.18 -0.99
C GLU A 50 8.62 7.83 -0.22
N LEU A 51 8.08 6.63 -0.42
CA LEU A 51 6.93 6.14 0.34
C LEU A 51 7.26 5.98 1.83
N LEU A 52 8.42 5.40 2.15
CA LEU A 52 8.84 5.21 3.54
C LEU A 52 9.05 6.56 4.25
N LYS A 53 9.75 7.51 3.62
CA LYS A 53 9.95 8.87 4.14
C LYS A 53 8.63 9.61 4.40
N LYS A 54 7.61 9.35 3.59
CA LYS A 54 6.29 9.99 3.73
C LYS A 54 5.48 9.45 4.91
N TYR A 55 5.58 8.15 5.19
CA TYR A 55 4.70 7.48 6.17
C TYR A 55 5.40 7.09 7.48
N PHE A 56 6.74 7.09 7.49
CA PHE A 56 7.54 6.77 8.65
C PHE A 56 8.57 7.89 8.88
N ILE A 57 8.70 8.34 10.13
CA ILE A 57 9.81 9.19 10.54
C ILE A 57 11.03 8.26 10.61
N LEU A 58 11.92 8.39 9.62
CA LEU A 58 13.26 7.78 9.63
C LEU A 58 14.27 8.80 10.16
#